data_AF-G5QHG7-F1
#
_entry.id   AF-G5QHG7-F1
#
_cell.length_a   1.000
_cell.length_b   1.000
_cell.length_c   1.000
_cell.angle_alpha   90.00
_cell.angle_beta   90.00
_cell.angle_gamma   90.00
#
_symmetry.space_group_name_H-M   'P 1'
#
loop_
_entity.id
_entity.type
_entity.pdbx_description
1 polymer ?
#
loop_
_entity_poly.entity_id
_entity_poly.type
_entity_poly.pdbx_seq_one_letter_code
_entity_poly.pdbx_strand_id
1 'polypeptide(L)' 'NGALAGLEGEISEVQTIGTHLVYLVAIKNIILSQDGHGLIYFKRRFHPVRLEMEAPV' A
#
# COMPACT_ATOMS: atom_id res chain seq x y z
N ASN A 1 3.27 13.32 7.06
CA ASN A 1 3.02 12.22 6.10
C ASN A 1 3.24 10.89 6.80
N GLY A 2 2.22 10.03 6.86
CA GLY A 2 2.27 8.75 7.59
C GLY A 2 2.26 7.49 6.70
N ALA A 3 2.36 7.67 5.38
CA ALA A 3 2.46 6.57 4.43
C ALA A 3 3.93 6.15 4.25
N LEU A 4 4.17 4.86 4.03
CA LEU A 4 5.52 4.34 3.72
C LEU A 4 6.02 4.73 2.33
N ALA A 5 5.10 4.87 1.39
CA ALA A 5 5.40 5.29 0.03
C ALA A 5 4.20 6.06 -0.57
N GLY A 6 4.51 7.02 -1.44
CA GLY A 6 3.55 7.63 -2.35
C GLY A 6 3.87 7.18 -3.77
N LEU A 7 2.84 6.79 -4.53
CA LEU A 7 2.93 6.42 -5.94
C LEU A 7 2.09 7.41 -6.74
N GLU A 8 2.71 8.10 -7.67
CA GLU A 8 2.05 9.05 -8.57
C GLU A 8 2.27 8.60 -10.02
N GLY A 9 1.22 8.70 -10.84
CA GLY A 9 1.28 8.26 -12.22
C GLY A 9 0.06 8.68 -13.04
N GLU A 10 0.07 8.26 -14.29
CA GLU A 10 -1.00 8.54 -15.26
C GLU A 10 -1.88 7.31 -15.43
N ILE A 11 -3.20 7.48 -15.47
CA ILE A 11 -4.15 6.40 -15.73
C ILE A 11 -3.98 5.95 -17.18
N SER A 12 -3.55 4.70 -17.37
CA SER A 12 -3.39 4.09 -18.70
C SER A 12 -4.66 3.36 -19.13
N GLU A 13 -5.46 2.86 -18.18
CA GLU A 13 -6.70 2.13 -18.47
C GLU A 13 -7.68 2.23 -17.30
N VAL A 14 -8.97 2.17 -17.63
CA VAL A 14 -10.06 2.02 -16.65
C VAL A 14 -10.99 0.91 -17.10
N GLN A 15 -11.23 -0.07 -16.22
CA GLN A 15 -12.14 -1.19 -16.46
C GLN A 15 -13.24 -1.23 -15.40
N THR A 16 -14.46 -1.62 -15.78
CA THR A 16 -15.55 -1.89 -14.83
C THR A 16 -15.58 -3.38 -14.49
N ILE A 17 -15.49 -3.71 -13.21
CA ILE A 17 -15.61 -5.09 -12.70
C ILE A 17 -16.69 -5.13 -11.61
N GLY A 18 -17.89 -5.60 -11.99
CA GLY A 18 -19.05 -5.60 -11.11
C GLY A 18 -19.42 -4.18 -10.68
N THR A 19 -19.39 -3.92 -9.37
CA THR A 19 -19.68 -2.59 -8.79
C THR A 19 -18.44 -1.69 -8.66
N HIS A 20 -17.28 -2.09 -9.17
CA HIS A 20 -16.01 -1.39 -8.98
C HIS A 20 -15.39 -0.96 -10.31
N LEU A 21 -14.61 0.11 -10.27
CA LEU A 21 -13.70 0.51 -11.34
C LEU A 21 -12.27 0.12 -10.96
N VAL A 22 -11.59 -0.61 -11.85
CA VAL A 22 -10.18 -0.92 -11.75
C VAL A 22 -9.40 0.05 -12.62
N TYR A 23 -8.42 0.71 -12.02
CA TYR A 23 -7.57 1.68 -12.68
C TYR A 23 -6.18 1.08 -12.85
N LEU A 24 -5.70 0.99 -14.08
CA LEU A 24 -4.30 0.70 -14.34
C LEU A 24 -3.57 2.05 -14.47
N VAL A 25 -2.50 2.22 -13.69
CA VAL A 25 -1.75 3.48 -13.61
C VAL A 25 -0.29 3.22 -13.96
N ALA A 26 0.23 3.97 -14.94
CA ALA A 26 1.65 4.00 -15.26
C ALA A 26 2.37 4.94 -14.29
N ILE A 27 3.15 4.37 -13.37
CA ILE A 27 3.86 5.13 -12.33
C ILE A 27 4.94 6.03 -12.94
N LYS A 28 4.95 7.31 -12.55
CA LYS A 28 5.92 8.32 -12.96
C LYS A 28 6.83 8.74 -11.83
N ASN A 29 6.34 8.68 -10.59
CA ASN A 29 7.09 9.08 -9.41
C ASN A 29 6.79 8.15 -8.22
N ILE A 30 7.84 7.88 -7.45
CA ILE A 30 7.79 7.09 -6.23
C ILE A 30 8.50 7.90 -5.15
N ILE A 31 7.78 8.18 -4.06
CA ILE A 31 8.30 8.90 -2.90
C ILE A 31 8.35 7.92 -1.75
N LEU A 32 9.52 7.69 -1.16
CA LEU A 32 9.71 6.76 -0.05
C LEU A 32 9.87 7.54 1.26
N SER A 33 9.16 7.10 2.29
CA SER A 33 9.43 7.52 3.66
C SER A 33 10.63 6.74 4.21
N GLN A 34 11.47 7.41 5.00
CA GLN A 34 12.67 6.79 5.59
C GLN A 34 12.32 5.89 6.78
N ASP A 35 11.20 6.17 7.45
CA ASP A 35 10.80 5.52 8.69
C ASP A 35 9.32 5.15 8.67
N GLY A 36 8.96 4.21 9.54
CA GLY A 36 7.59 3.75 9.75
C GLY A 36 7.43 2.26 9.48
N HIS A 37 6.28 1.72 9.85
CA HIS A 37 5.91 0.34 9.58
C HIS A 37 4.58 0.25 8.84
N GLY A 38 4.39 -0.87 8.14
CA GLY A 38 3.16 -1.13 7.42
C GLY A 38 1.97 -1.28 8.37
N LEU A 39 0.77 -0.99 7.85
CA LEU A 39 -0.49 -1.29 8.50
C LEU A 39 -1.21 -2.36 7.67
N ILE A 40 -1.53 -3.50 8.29
CA ILE A 40 -2.22 -4.61 7.61
C ILE A 40 -3.70 -4.56 7.96
N TYR A 41 -4.56 -4.72 6.96
CA TYR A 41 -5.97 -5.02 7.18
C TYR A 41 -6.19 -6.53 7.07
N PHE A 42 -6.44 -7.19 8.20
CA PHE A 42 -6.65 -8.63 8.29
C PHE A 42 -7.81 -8.94 9.23
N LYS A 43 -8.61 -9.97 8.92
CA LYS A 43 -9.79 -10.35 9.71
C LYS A 43 -10.68 -9.15 10.09
N ARG A 44 -10.92 -8.27 9.12
CA ARG A 44 -11.76 -7.07 9.25
C ARG A 44 -11.26 -6.06 10.30
N ARG A 45 -9.96 -6.05 10.63
CA ARG A 45 -9.34 -5.12 11.58
C ARG A 45 -7.95 -4.69 11.11
N PHE A 46 -7.49 -3.56 11.63
CA PHE A 46 -6.13 -3.09 11.41
C PHE A 46 -5.17 -3.74 12.40
N HIS A 47 -4.01 -4.14 11.90
CA HIS A 47 -2.93 -4.79 12.63
C HIS A 47 -1.61 -4.07 12.34
N PRO A 48 -0.89 -3.59 13.37
CA PRO A 48 0.43 -3.00 13.16
C PRO A 48 1.41 -4.10 12.72
N VAL A 49 2.24 -3.81 11.73
CA VAL A 49 3.41 -4.63 11.43
C VAL A 49 4.51 -4.23 12.39
N ARG A 50 4.60 -4.89 13.54
CA ARG A 50 5.85 -4.84 14.31
C ARG A 50 6.81 -5.83 13.67
N LEU A 51 8.00 -5.35 13.31
CA LEU A 51 9.15 -6.25 13.21
C LEU A 51 9.43 -6.72 14.64
N GLU A 52 8.83 -7.83 15.06
CA GLU A 52 9.42 -8.60 16.16
C GLU A 52 10.76 -9.12 15.63
N MET A 53 11.81 -8.33 15.83
CA MET A 53 13.15 -8.89 15.93
C MET A 53 13.16 -9.77 17.18
N GLU A 54 12.74 -11.02 17.01
CA GLU A 54 13.25 -12.25 17.63
C GLU A 54 12.25 -13.36 17.32
N ALA A 55 12.57 -14.17 16.30
CA ALA A 55 12.00 -15.51 16.25
C ALA A 55 12.45 -16.24 17.53
N PRO A 56 11.55 -16.92 18.26
CA PRO A 56 11.96 -17.70 19.41
C PRO A 56 12.91 -18.80 18.94
N VAL A 57 14.15 -18.75 19.44
CA VAL A 57 15.13 -19.84 19.40
C VAL A 57 14.80 -20.87 20.46
#